data_AF-Q7MJA7-F1
#
_entry.id   AF-Q7MJA7-F1
#
_cell.length_a   1.000
_cell.length_b   1.000
_cell.length_c   1.000
_cell.angle_alpha   90.00
_cell.angle_beta   90.00
_cell.angle_gamma   90.00
#
_symmetry.space_group_name_H-M   'P 1'
#
loop_
_entity.id
_entity.type
_entity.pdbx_description
1 polymer ?
#
loop_
_entity_poly.entity_id
_entity_poly.type
_entity_poly.pdbx_seq_one_letter_code
_entity_poly.pdbx_strand_id
1 'polypeptide(L)'
;MITHSPFREKLLKAVLTAALAGYHHLSAHYQKVKREMNELSDHDLFEEAKQHPVLHLRCLLASVELMKRGYYLSDIRDARNDR
;
A
#
# COMPACT_ATOMS: atom_id res chain seq x y z
N MET A 1 21.31 24.94 29.85
CA MET A 1 21.85 24.06 28.80
C MET A 1 21.46 22.63 29.13
N ILE A 2 20.62 21.99 28.32
CA ILE A 2 20.26 20.58 28.52
C ILE A 2 21.42 19.77 27.92
N THR A 3 22.31 19.26 28.78
CA THR A 3 23.39 18.35 28.39
C THR A 3 22.77 17.01 27.99
N HIS A 4 22.51 16.85 26.69
CA HIS A 4 22.07 15.57 26.16
C HIS A 4 23.18 14.54 26.33
N SER A 5 22.91 13.46 27.06
CA SER A 5 23.83 12.33 27.17
C SER A 5 24.19 11.82 25.77
N PRO A 6 25.48 11.57 25.47
CA PRO A 6 25.92 11.10 24.16
C PRO A 6 25.26 9.77 23.75
N PHE A 7 24.81 8.97 24.72
CA PHE A 7 24.01 7.77 24.46
C PHE A 7 22.61 8.11 23.94
N ARG A 8 21.92 9.10 24.55
CA ARG A 8 20.59 9.52 24.10
C ARG A 8 20.62 10.08 22.68
N GLU A 9 21.66 10.81 22.33
CA GLU A 9 21.83 11.33 20.97
C GLU A 9 22.05 10.21 19.95
N LYS A 10 22.90 9.22 20.26
CA LYS A 10 23.12 8.04 19.41
C LYS A 10 21.85 7.21 19.26
N LEU A 11 21.11 6.99 20.36
CA LEU A 11 19.84 6.28 20.33
C LEU A 11 18.80 7.02 19.49
N LEU A 12 18.66 8.33 19.68
CA LEU A 12 17.73 9.15 18.89
C LEU A 12 18.08 9.10 17.40
N LYS A 13 19.36 9.23 17.04
CA LYS A 13 19.82 9.08 15.66
C LYS A 13 19.45 7.72 15.09
N ALA A 14 19.71 6.64 15.82
CA ALA A 14 19.37 5.29 15.38
C ALA A 14 17.86 5.10 15.16
N VAL A 15 17.02 5.59 16.09
CA VAL A 15 15.56 5.53 15.96
C VAL A 15 15.07 6.33 14.75
N LEU A 16 15.60 7.54 14.54
CA LEU A 16 15.26 8.37 13.38
C LEU A 16 15.68 7.70 12.06
N THR A 17 16.88 7.14 11.99
CA THR A 17 17.35 6.42 10.80
C THR A 17 16.48 5.18 10.53
N ALA A 18 16.11 4.42 11.56
CA ALA A 18 15.23 3.27 11.41
C ALA A 18 13.83 3.69 10.94
N ALA A 19 13.27 4.76 11.50
CA ALA A 19 11.99 5.31 11.07
C ALA A 19 12.04 5.74 9.59
N LEU A 20 13.07 6.49 9.18
CA LEU A 20 13.24 6.91 7.79
C LEU A 20 13.38 5.72 6.83
N ALA A 21 14.14 4.69 7.21
CA ALA A 21 14.25 3.47 6.42
C ALA A 21 12.89 2.76 6.28
N GLY A 22 12.10 2.71 7.36
CA GLY A 22 10.75 2.16 7.35
C GLY A 22 9.81 2.94 6.42
N TYR A 23 9.80 4.27 6.49
CA TYR A 23 9.01 5.11 5.58
C TYR A 23 9.42 4.92 4.13
N HIS A 24 10.72 4.88 3.86
CA HIS A 24 11.24 4.65 2.52
C HIS A 24 10.80 3.29 1.97
N HIS A 25 10.91 2.23 2.79
CA HIS A 25 10.48 0.89 2.41
C HIS A 25 8.97 0.82 2.13
N LEU A 26 8.14 1.39 3.00
CA LEU A 26 6.69 1.42 2.83
C LEU A 26 6.28 2.20 1.57
N SER A 27 6.92 3.34 1.32
CA SER A 27 6.71 4.14 0.12
C SER A 27 7.11 3.38 -1.15
N ALA A 28 8.27 2.72 -1.14
CA ALA A 28 8.73 1.90 -2.26
C ALA A 28 7.79 0.73 -2.53
N HIS A 29 7.32 0.06 -1.47
CA HIS A 29 6.34 -1.03 -1.59
C HIS A 29 5.02 -0.53 -2.19
N TYR A 30 4.50 0.60 -1.71
CA TYR A 30 3.31 1.23 -2.28
C TYR A 30 3.48 1.56 -3.76
N GLN A 31 4.58 2.21 -4.14
CA GLN A 31 4.86 2.59 -5.52
C GLN A 31 5.04 1.37 -6.44
N LYS A 32 5.59 0.27 -5.91
CA LYS A 32 5.71 -0.99 -6.65
C LYS A 32 4.33 -1.58 -6.93
N VAL A 33 3.53 -1.80 -5.89
CA VAL A 33 2.19 -2.40 -6.05
C VAL A 33 1.31 -1.53 -6.94
N LYS A 34 1.36 -0.21 -6.79
CA LYS A 34 0.61 0.72 -7.65
C LYS A 34 0.97 0.57 -9.13
N ARG A 35 2.26 0.36 -9.46
CA ARG A 35 2.69 0.11 -10.84
C ARG A 35 2.19 -1.23 -11.35
N GLU A 36 2.31 -2.29 -10.54
CA GLU A 36 1.78 -3.62 -10.88
C GLU A 36 0.29 -3.53 -11.24
N MET A 37 -0.54 -2.91 -10.41
CA MET A 37 -1.98 -2.77 -10.68
C MET A 37 -2.27 -1.99 -11.97
N ASN A 38 -1.48 -0.97 -12.28
CA ASN A 38 -1.65 -0.20 -13.51
C ASN A 38 -1.36 -1.04 -14.77
N GLU A 39 -0.47 -2.02 -14.67
CA GLU A 39 -0.06 -2.89 -15.78
C GLU A 39 -0.99 -4.11 -15.96
N LEU A 40 -1.80 -4.44 -14.95
CA LEU A 40 -2.73 -5.57 -15.00
C LEU A 40 -3.92 -5.34 -15.94
N SER A 41 -4.43 -6.43 -16.50
CA SER A 41 -5.70 -6.42 -17.22
C SER A 41 -6.88 -6.21 -16.26
N ASP A 42 -8.05 -5.83 -16.79
CA ASP A 42 -9.25 -5.67 -15.95
C ASP A 42 -9.62 -6.99 -15.25
N HIS A 43 -9.48 -8.12 -15.95
CA HIS A 43 -9.73 -9.44 -15.37
C HIS A 43 -8.83 -9.70 -14.16
N ASP A 44 -7.52 -9.48 -14.32
CA ASP A 44 -6.56 -9.70 -13.23
C ASP A 44 -6.79 -8.74 -12.06
N LEU A 45 -7.21 -7.50 -12.34
CA LEU A 45 -7.57 -6.54 -11.30
C LEU A 45 -8.79 -6.98 -10.48
N PHE A 46 -9.81 -7.55 -11.12
CA PHE A 46 -10.93 -8.13 -10.40
C PHE A 46 -10.50 -9.33 -9.57
N GLU A 47 -9.58 -10.17 -10.05
CA GLU A 47 -9.02 -11.28 -9.28
C GLU A 47 -8.22 -10.78 -8.07
N GLU A 48 -7.40 -9.74 -8.20
CA GLU A 48 -6.70 -9.09 -7.08
C GLU A 48 -7.68 -8.51 -6.05
N ALA A 49 -8.77 -7.89 -6.52
CA ALA A 49 -9.82 -7.37 -5.65
C ALA A 49 -10.57 -8.49 -4.92
N LYS A 50 -10.74 -9.66 -5.54
CA LYS A 50 -11.35 -10.84 -4.94
C LYS A 50 -10.42 -11.53 -3.96
N GLN A 51 -9.17 -11.82 -4.31
CA GLN A 51 -8.28 -12.72 -3.57
C GLN A 51 -7.87 -12.19 -2.19
N HIS A 52 -7.76 -10.87 -2.06
CA HIS A 52 -7.24 -10.23 -0.86
C HIS A 52 -8.33 -9.66 0.07
N PRO A 53 -8.06 -9.53 1.39
CA PRO A 53 -8.94 -8.81 2.30
C PRO A 53 -9.20 -7.37 1.85
N VAL A 54 -10.37 -6.83 2.19
CA VAL A 54 -10.85 -5.51 1.73
C VAL A 54 -9.85 -4.37 2.03
N LEU A 55 -9.13 -4.43 3.15
CA LEU A 55 -8.16 -3.42 3.58
C LEU A 55 -6.73 -3.71 3.11
N HIS A 56 -6.51 -4.78 2.35
CA HIS A 56 -5.20 -5.10 1.81
C HIS A 56 -4.82 -4.11 0.70
N LEU A 57 -3.54 -3.71 0.68
CA LEU A 57 -3.06 -2.69 -0.25
C LEU A 57 -3.34 -3.03 -1.72
N ARG A 58 -3.11 -4.29 -2.13
CA ARG A 58 -3.39 -4.75 -3.51
C ARG A 58 -4.87 -4.62 -3.85
N CYS A 59 -5.75 -5.05 -2.94
CA CYS A 59 -7.19 -4.98 -3.08
C CYS A 59 -7.69 -3.54 -3.29
N LEU A 60 -7.19 -2.62 -2.46
CA LEU A 60 -7.50 -1.20 -2.53
C LEU A 60 -7.01 -0.58 -3.84
N LEU A 61 -5.75 -0.83 -4.20
CA LEU A 61 -5.16 -0.27 -5.42
C LEU A 61 -5.78 -0.86 -6.69
N ALA A 62 -6.13 -2.14 -6.71
CA ALA A 62 -6.83 -2.77 -7.82
C ALA A 62 -8.21 -2.12 -8.04
N SER A 63 -8.94 -1.87 -6.95
CA SER A 63 -10.26 -1.23 -7.01
C SER A 63 -10.18 0.21 -7.49
N VAL A 64 -9.18 0.96 -7.01
CA VAL A 64 -8.93 2.32 -7.49
C VAL A 64 -8.61 2.32 -8.97
N GLU A 65 -7.83 1.35 -9.46
CA GLU A 65 -7.50 1.26 -10.88
C GLU A 65 -8.72 0.91 -11.73
N LEU A 66 -9.52 -0.07 -11.32
CA LEU A 66 -10.81 -0.37 -11.97
C LEU A 66 -11.74 0.84 -12.01
N MET A 67 -11.84 1.61 -10.92
CA MET A 67 -12.63 2.84 -10.90
C MET A 67 -12.13 3.89 -11.89
N LYS A 68 -10.81 4.04 -12.06
CA LYS A 68 -10.26 4.93 -13.10
C LYS A 68 -10.59 4.44 -14.52
N ARG A 69 -10.67 3.13 -14.71
CA ARG A 69 -11.02 2.49 -15.98
C ARG A 69 -12.53 2.50 -16.27
N GLY A 70 -13.34 2.99 -15.34
CA GLY A 70 -14.77 3.25 -15.53
C GLY A 70 -15.72 2.26 -14.84
N TYR A 71 -15.20 1.31 -14.05
CA TYR A 71 -16.03 0.39 -13.28
C TYR A 71 -16.59 1.06 -12.02
N TYR A 72 -17.83 0.73 -11.64
CA TYR A 72 -18.39 1.24 -10.40
C TYR A 72 -17.93 0.42 -9.19
N LEU A 73 -17.88 1.08 -8.03
CA LEU A 73 -17.54 0.40 -6.78
C LEU A 73 -18.54 -0.70 -6.42
N SER A 74 -19.81 -0.58 -6.83
CA SER A 74 -20.82 -1.64 -6.72
C SER A 74 -20.39 -2.90 -7.46
N ASP A 75 -19.97 -2.77 -8.71
CA ASP A 75 -19.61 -3.89 -9.57
C ASP A 75 -18.39 -4.62 -9.01
N ILE A 76 -17.41 -3.86 -8.50
CA ILE A 76 -16.21 -4.37 -7.83
C ILE A 76 -16.58 -5.11 -6.55
N ARG A 77 -17.49 -4.57 -5.75
CA ARG A 77 -17.95 -5.21 -4.50
C ARG A 77 -18.74 -6.48 -4.80
N ASP A 78 -19.61 -6.46 -5.80
CA ASP A 78 -20.47 -7.59 -6.13
C ASP A 78 -19.60 -8.75 -6.67
N ALA A 79 -18.62 -8.45 -7.52
CA ALA A 79 -17.61 -9.42 -7.96
C ALA A 79 -16.81 -10.06 -6.81
N ARG A 80 -16.64 -9.39 -5.67
CA ARG A 80 -15.99 -9.98 -4.48
C ARG A 80 -16.89 -10.92 -3.69
N ASN A 81 -18.19 -10.65 -3.72
CA ASN A 81 -19.18 -11.40 -2.96
C ASN A 81 -19.64 -12.67 -3.70
N ASP A 82 -19.39 -12.77 -5.01
CA ASP A 82 -19.60 -13.96 -5.86
C ASP A 82 -18.59 -15.11 -5.60
N ARG A 83 -18.10 -15.24 -4.37
CA ARG A 83 -17.18 -16.31 -3.94
C ARG A 83 -17.90 -17.59 -3.58
#